data_AF-A0A0F9Y0A3-F1
#
_entry.id   AF-A0A0F9Y0A3-F1
#
_cell.length_a   1.000
_cell.length_b   1.000
_cell.length_c   1.000
_cell.angle_alpha   90.00
_cell.angle_beta   90.00
_cell.angle_gamma   90.00
#
_symmetry.space_group_name_H-M   'P 1'
#
loop_
_entity.id
_entity.type
_entity.pdbx_description
1 polymer ?
#
loop_
_entity_poly.entity_id
_entity_poly.type
_entity_poly.pdbx_seq_one_letter_code
_entity_poly.pdbx_strand_id
1 'polypeptide(L)' 'MDDFSPSDLKTILNSKRANLYYLQHYRVLVNGGRVEYVTDEGNKSRYWNIPIANTTSILL' A
#
# COMPACT_ATOMS: atom_id res chain seq x y z
N MET A 1 -23.76 16.31 -21.53
CA MET A 1 -22.94 15.23 -20.93
C MET A 1 -23.24 15.27 -19.45
N ASP A 2 -23.55 14.13 -18.84
CA ASP A 2 -23.70 14.06 -17.39
C ASP A 2 -22.31 14.12 -16.75
N ASP A 3 -22.17 14.97 -15.74
CA ASP A 3 -20.92 15.08 -14.99
C ASP A 3 -20.73 13.85 -14.10
N PHE A 4 -19.47 13.49 -13.87
CA PHE A 4 -19.12 12.44 -12.92
C PHE A 4 -19.49 12.85 -11.49
N SER A 5 -20.12 11.94 -10.74
CA SER A 5 -20.31 12.16 -9.32
C SER A 5 -18.97 12.08 -8.57
N PRO A 6 -18.86 12.65 -7.36
CA PRO A 6 -17.67 12.48 -6.53
C PRO A 6 -17.30 11.00 -6.26
N SER A 7 -18.28 10.09 -6.30
CA SER A 7 -18.06 8.64 -6.14
C SER A 7 -17.40 8.03 -7.37
N ASP A 8 -17.79 8.48 -8.56
CA ASP A 8 -17.20 8.02 -9.83
C ASP A 8 -15.74 8.48 -9.92
N LEU A 9 -15.46 9.74 -9.55
CA LEU A 9 -14.10 10.26 -9.48
C LEU A 9 -13.22 9.48 -8.49
N LYS A 10 -13.76 9.09 -7.33
CA LYS A 10 -13.04 8.22 -6.37
C LYS A 10 -12.76 6.84 -6.96
N THR A 11 -13.72 6.28 -7.69
CA THR A 11 -13.54 4.99 -8.37
C THR A 11 -12.44 5.07 -9.43
N ILE A 12 -12.44 6.11 -10.27
CA ILE A 12 -11.39 6.38 -11.26
C ILE A 12 -10.02 6.59 -10.59
N LEU A 13 -9.97 7.29 -9.45
CA LEU A 13 -8.73 7.47 -8.70
C LEU A 13 -8.21 6.13 -8.16
N ASN A 14 -9.09 5.30 -7.60
CA ASN A 14 -8.72 3.97 -7.10
C ASN A 14 -8.25 3.04 -8.22
N SER A 15 -8.85 3.12 -9.42
CA SER A 15 -8.44 2.30 -10.56
C SER A 15 -7.06 2.67 -11.13
N LYS A 16 -6.51 3.83 -10.75
CA LYS A 16 -5.19 4.32 -11.18
C LYS A 16 -4.06 4.07 -10.17
N ARG A 17 -4.35 3.41 -9.05
CA ARG A 17 -3.32 3.02 -8.09
C ARG A 17 -2.32 2.07 -8.75
N ALA A 18 -1.03 2.36 -8.60
CA ALA A 18 0.02 1.65 -9.34
C ALA A 18 0.62 0.45 -8.57
N ASN A 19 0.46 0.38 -7.26
CA ASN A 19 1.22 -0.57 -6.44
C ASN A 19 0.41 -1.82 -6.08
N LEU A 20 1.03 -2.98 -6.25
CA LEU A 20 0.59 -4.28 -5.75
C LEU A 20 1.79 -4.97 -5.13
N TYR A 21 1.68 -5.38 -3.87
CA TYR A 21 2.78 -6.00 -3.13
C TYR A 21 2.55 -7.50 -2.99
N TYR A 22 3.59 -8.28 -3.26
CA TYR A 22 3.68 -9.69 -2.89
C TYR A 22 4.81 -9.84 -1.88
N LEU A 23 4.48 -10.16 -0.64
CA LEU A 23 5.42 -10.20 0.48
C LEU A 23 5.52 -11.62 1.00
N GLN A 24 6.75 -12.12 1.16
CA GLN A 24 7.02 -13.41 1.77
C GLN A 24 8.07 -13.24 2.87
N HIS A 25 7.84 -13.80 4.06
CA HIS A 25 8.74 -13.67 5.21
C HIS A 25 8.96 -12.23 5.69
N TYR A 26 7.97 -11.35 5.50
CA TYR A 26 7.95 -9.99 6.06
C TYR A 26 6.83 -9.85 7.10
N ARG A 27 7.00 -8.93 8.05
CA ARG A 27 5.94 -8.49 8.96
C ARG A 27 5.38 -7.15 8.48
N VAL A 28 4.07 -7.01 8.36
CA VAL A 28 3.42 -5.72 8.09
C VAL A 28 2.99 -5.09 9.41
N LEU A 29 3.41 -3.86 9.67
CA LEU A 29 3.17 -3.17 10.94
C LEU A 29 2.94 -1.67 10.73
N VAL A 30 2.46 -1.01 11.78
CA VAL A 30 2.36 0.45 11.82
C VAL A 30 3.57 1.01 12.58
N ASN A 31 4.32 1.90 11.94
CA ASN A 31 5.49 2.56 12.52
C ASN A 31 5.40 4.07 12.28
N GLY A 32 5.39 4.87 13.35
CA GLY A 32 5.30 6.33 13.24
C GLY A 32 4.09 6.83 12.42
N GLY A 33 2.96 6.10 12.46
CA GLY A 33 1.74 6.42 11.71
C GLY A 33 1.76 5.97 10.23
N ARG A 34 2.82 5.35 9.75
CA ARG A 34 2.92 4.76 8.40
C ARG A 34 2.73 3.25 8.45
N VAL A 35 2.18 2.68 7.38
CA VAL A 35 2.18 1.24 7.17
C VAL A 35 3.51 0.86 6.54
N GLU A 36 4.28 0.00 7.19
CA GLU A 36 5.59 -0.44 6.75
C GLU A 36 5.65 -1.98 6.77
N TYR A 37 6.41 -2.57 5.85
CA TYR A 37 6.81 -3.97 5.97
C TYR A 37 8.27 -4.05 6.44
N VAL A 38 8.57 -5.05 7.26
CA VAL A 38 9.90 -5.26 7.86
C VAL A 38 10.37 -6.68 7.63
N THR A 39 11.66 -6.84 7.33
CA THR A 39 12.34 -8.14 7.29
C THR A 39 13.25 -8.29 8.48
N ASP A 40 13.42 -9.53 8.92
CA ASP A 40 14.37 -9.91 9.95
C ASP A 40 15.62 -10.52 9.28
N GLU A 41 16.34 -9.71 8.48
CA GLU A 41 17.63 -10.09 7.87
C GLU A 41 18.76 -9.96 8.92
N GLY A 42 18.97 -11.02 9.69
CA GLY A 42 20.08 -11.11 10.64
C GLY A 42 20.02 -10.02 11.72
N ASN A 43 21.08 -9.22 11.84
CA ASN A 43 21.23 -8.23 12.94
C ASN A 43 20.63 -6.84 12.62
N LYS A 44 20.00 -6.66 11.44
CA LYS A 44 19.42 -5.38 11.02
C LYS A 44 18.07 -5.59 10.35
N SER A 45 17.03 -5.11 11.01
CA SER A 45 15.72 -4.97 10.39
C SER A 45 15.75 -3.84 9.36
N ARG A 46 15.25 -4.11 8.14
CA ARG A 46 15.02 -3.09 7.12
C ARG A 46 13.54 -2.77 7.08
N TYR A 47 13.22 -1.48 7.01
CA TYR A 47 11.85 -0.96 7.01
C TYR A 47 11.55 -0.36 5.65
N TRP A 48 10.42 -0.73 5.07
CA TRP A 48 9.97 -0.23 3.78
C TRP A 48 8.54 0.30 3.87
N ASN A 49 8.33 1.51 3.35
CA ASN A 49 7.04 2.18 3.37
C ASN A 49 6.06 1.58 2.35
N ILE A 50 4.81 1.40 2.76
CA ILE A 50 3.67 1.10 1.88
C ILE A 50 2.86 2.39 1.70
N PRO A 51 2.90 3.04 0.53
CA PRO A 51 2.09 4.21 0.25
C PRO A 51 0.62 3.77 0.05
N ILE A 52 -0.13 3.68 1.14
CA ILE A 52 -1.49 3.09 1.18
C ILE A 52 -2.47 3.75 0.19
N ALA A 53 -2.31 5.03 -0.12
CA ALA A 53 -3.15 5.74 -1.08
C ALA A 53 -2.90 5.34 -2.53
N ASN A 54 -1.72 4.79 -2.85
CA ASN A 54 -1.34 4.34 -4.20
C ASN A 54 -1.25 2.80 -4.31
N THR A 55 -1.74 2.07 -3.30
CA THR A 55 -1.67 0.60 -3.23
C THR A 55 -3.05 -0.02 -3.38
N THR A 56 -3.17 -1.05 -4.23
CA THR A 56 -4.43 -1.77 -4.48
C THR A 56 -4.60 -2.95 -3.54
N SER A 57 -3.58 -3.80 -3.39
CA SER A 57 -3.63 -5.00 -2.53
C SER A 57 -2.24 -5.44 -2.09
N ILE A 58 -2.20 -6.22 -1.01
CA ILE A 58 -1.02 -6.88 -0.48
C ILE A 58 -1.33 -8.38 -0.43
N LEU A 59 -0.48 -9.18 -1.04
CA LEU A 59 -0.51 -10.64 -1.01
C LEU A 59 0.55 -11.10 0.01
N LEU A 60 0.14 -11.95 0.96
CA LEU A 60 0.96 -12.43 2.09
C LEU A 60 1.16 -13.94 2.03
#